data_AF-A0A151L421-F1
#
_entry.id   AF-A0A151L421-F1
#
_cell.length_a   1.000
_cell.length_b   1.000
_cell.length_c   1.000
_cell.angle_alpha   90.00
_cell.angle_beta   90.00
_cell.angle_gamma   90.00
#
_symmetry.space_group_name_H-M   'P 1'
#
loop_
_entity.id
_entity.type
_entity.pdbx_description
1 polymer ?
#
loop_
_entity_poly.entity_id
_entity_poly.type
_entity_poly.pdbx_seq_one_letter_code
_entity_poly.pdbx_strand_id
1 'polypeptide(L)'
;NNNITHLENINHILMDKEKKLYSRKLLEQKNSYNLKLINFYKLEINKLRESLLSLKTYYYNYKIKSKKNINELINQYERIKYQFIELQKRQKSYEKNFQKKYAKAWDLQRKEAMIYIEKLISANKIIHEQIFLKDFQETNYKYLIQENIHVVTSHKDDENTVIQMNMKKVTPEQIEKVKKLLLQECLFLIDETNIKDEEEKIRKILNYIGVHTKEDLELLTELFYIDADEENYLINKFNKNEDDNNILYNSEYALDIILKYYQEKEKENTCRISKDKQKYKNRLNISL
;
A
#
# COMPACT_ATOMS: atom_id res chain seq x y z
N ASN A 1 -50.12 75.20 74.79
CA ASN A 1 -49.31 75.01 73.56
C ASN A 1 -48.12 74.08 73.72
N ASN A 2 -47.23 74.24 74.71
CA ASN A 2 -46.03 73.39 74.83
C ASN A 2 -46.30 71.87 75.04
N ASN A 3 -47.40 71.50 75.71
CA ASN A 3 -47.77 70.09 75.86
C ASN A 3 -48.22 69.44 74.54
N ILE A 4 -48.89 70.20 73.67
CA ILE A 4 -49.40 69.70 72.39
C ILE A 4 -48.23 69.44 71.43
N THR A 5 -47.26 70.36 71.37
CA THR A 5 -46.03 70.20 70.58
C THR A 5 -45.14 69.05 71.08
N HIS A 6 -45.11 68.81 72.40
CA HIS A 6 -44.41 67.64 72.95
C HIS A 6 -45.09 66.31 72.60
N LEU A 7 -46.42 66.26 72.63
CA LEU A 7 -47.20 65.10 72.18
C LEU A 7 -47.03 64.82 70.68
N GLU A 8 -46.99 65.86 69.85
CA GLU A 8 -46.69 65.75 68.42
C GLU A 8 -45.27 65.23 68.15
N ASN A 9 -44.28 65.74 68.89
CA ASN A 9 -42.90 65.25 68.81
C ASN A 9 -42.76 63.78 69.26
N ILE A 10 -43.46 63.38 70.33
CA ILE A 10 -43.50 61.99 70.79
C ILE A 10 -44.15 61.08 69.74
N ASN A 11 -45.26 61.52 69.14
CA ASN A 11 -45.91 60.80 68.03
C ASN A 11 -44.99 60.69 66.81
N HIS A 12 -44.26 61.75 66.44
CA HIS A 12 -43.31 61.68 65.34
C HIS A 12 -42.17 60.67 65.61
N ILE A 13 -41.65 60.65 66.84
CA ILE A 13 -40.61 59.68 67.27
C ILE A 13 -41.16 58.24 67.24
N LEU A 14 -42.41 58.02 67.65
CA LEU A 14 -43.09 56.73 67.59
C LEU A 14 -43.28 56.26 66.13
N MET A 15 -43.80 57.13 65.27
CA MET A 15 -43.99 56.83 63.84
C MET A 15 -42.66 56.55 63.13
N ASP A 16 -41.60 57.26 63.47
CA ASP A 16 -40.26 56.99 62.92
C ASP A 16 -39.68 55.67 63.40
N LYS A 17 -39.94 55.27 64.66
CA LYS A 17 -39.59 53.93 65.16
C LYS A 17 -40.33 52.84 64.39
N GLU A 18 -41.63 53.01 64.15
CA GLU A 18 -42.44 52.05 63.39
C GLU A 18 -41.99 51.94 61.93
N LYS A 19 -41.70 53.07 61.27
CA LYS A 19 -41.11 53.10 59.91
C LYS A 19 -39.76 52.38 59.87
N LYS A 20 -38.89 52.59 60.87
CA LYS A 20 -37.61 51.88 60.97
C LYS A 20 -37.79 50.37 61.19
N LEU A 21 -38.75 49.96 62.03
CA LEU A 21 -39.09 48.56 62.24
C LEU A 21 -39.63 47.89 60.98
N TYR A 22 -40.51 48.57 60.25
CA TYR A 22 -41.03 48.09 58.96
C TYR A 22 -39.91 47.94 57.94
N SER A 23 -39.06 48.97 57.79
CA SER A 23 -37.92 48.96 56.87
C SER A 23 -36.95 47.82 57.19
N ARG A 24 -36.70 47.57 58.49
CA ARG A 24 -35.88 46.46 58.95
C ARG A 24 -36.49 45.10 58.60
N LYS A 25 -37.79 44.90 58.84
CA LYS A 25 -38.49 43.64 58.47
C LYS A 25 -38.44 43.39 56.97
N LEU A 26 -38.65 44.42 56.16
CA LEU A 26 -38.57 44.32 54.70
C LEU A 26 -37.14 43.94 54.25
N LEU A 27 -36.12 44.54 54.87
CA LEU A 27 -34.72 44.21 54.59
C LEU A 27 -34.39 42.77 55.01
N GLU A 28 -34.87 42.31 56.17
CA GLU A 28 -34.70 40.93 56.63
C GLU A 28 -35.37 39.92 55.67
N GLN A 29 -36.57 40.23 55.16
CA GLN A 29 -37.25 39.41 54.15
C GLN A 29 -36.46 39.35 52.84
N LYS A 30 -36.00 40.51 52.34
CA LYS A 30 -35.17 40.58 51.13
C LYS A 30 -33.85 39.82 51.30
N ASN A 31 -33.21 39.94 52.46
CA ASN A 31 -31.99 39.20 52.78
C ASN A 31 -32.24 37.69 52.85
N SER A 32 -33.33 37.25 53.46
CA SER A 32 -33.70 35.82 53.50
C SER A 32 -33.92 35.25 52.10
N TYR A 33 -34.62 35.99 51.24
CA TYR A 33 -34.81 35.61 49.84
C TYR A 33 -33.48 35.56 49.07
N ASN A 34 -32.66 36.60 49.20
CA ASN A 34 -31.33 36.65 48.57
C ASN A 34 -30.44 35.49 49.01
N LEU A 35 -30.45 35.12 50.31
CA LEU A 35 -29.70 33.98 50.81
C LEU A 35 -30.16 32.66 50.20
N LYS A 36 -31.47 32.45 50.04
CA LYS A 36 -32.02 31.27 49.35
C LYS A 36 -31.54 31.21 47.90
N LEU A 37 -31.58 32.34 47.20
CA LEU A 37 -31.14 32.43 45.81
C LEU A 37 -29.63 32.17 45.67
N ILE A 38 -28.81 32.73 46.57
CA ILE A 38 -27.36 32.46 46.62
C ILE A 38 -27.09 30.97 46.84
N ASN A 39 -27.82 30.33 47.75
CA ASN A 39 -27.65 28.90 48.02
C ASN A 39 -28.08 28.04 46.83
N PHE A 40 -29.15 28.42 46.11
CA PHE A 40 -29.55 27.78 44.87
C PHE A 40 -28.43 27.83 43.82
N TYR A 41 -27.89 29.03 43.54
CA TYR A 41 -26.80 29.17 42.58
C TYR A 41 -25.51 28.45 43.01
N LYS A 42 -25.20 28.40 44.32
CA LYS A 42 -24.08 27.61 44.83
C LYS A 42 -24.24 26.13 44.53
N LEU A 43 -25.44 25.57 44.71
CA LEU A 43 -25.72 24.17 44.38
C LEU A 43 -25.60 23.91 42.88
N GLU A 44 -26.11 24.81 42.05
CA GLU A 44 -26.01 24.71 40.60
C GLU A 44 -24.57 24.77 40.11
N ILE A 45 -23.76 25.70 40.65
CA ILE A 45 -22.32 25.78 40.39
C ILE A 45 -21.62 24.46 40.78
N ASN A 46 -21.99 23.86 41.92
CA ASN A 46 -21.39 22.60 42.34
C ASN A 46 -21.74 21.44 41.40
N LYS A 47 -23.00 21.33 40.96
CA LYS A 47 -23.41 20.32 39.96
C LYS A 47 -22.66 20.48 38.64
N LEU A 48 -22.48 21.72 38.17
CA LEU A 48 -21.69 22.00 36.97
C LEU A 48 -20.21 21.65 37.15
N ARG A 49 -19.64 21.91 38.33
CA ARG A 49 -18.25 21.53 38.65
C ARG A 49 -18.06 20.00 38.67
N GLU A 50 -19.00 19.26 39.26
CA GLU A 50 -18.97 17.80 39.27
C GLU A 50 -19.08 17.23 37.84
N SER A 51 -19.98 17.78 37.03
CA SER A 51 -20.15 17.41 35.62
C SER A 51 -18.90 17.72 34.79
N LEU A 52 -18.24 18.86 35.06
CA LEU A 52 -17.00 19.22 34.41
C LEU A 52 -15.86 18.27 34.83
N LEU A 53 -15.79 17.92 36.11
CA LEU A 53 -14.77 17.01 36.62
C LEU A 53 -14.93 15.60 36.06
N SER A 54 -16.17 15.10 35.96
CA SER A 54 -16.46 13.80 35.35
C SER A 54 -16.06 13.77 33.88
N LEU A 55 -16.41 14.82 33.12
CA LEU A 55 -16.05 14.96 31.72
C LEU A 55 -14.52 15.05 31.53
N LYS A 56 -13.83 15.82 32.38
CA LYS A 56 -12.37 15.91 32.37
C LYS A 56 -11.72 14.55 32.62
N THR A 57 -12.23 13.80 33.58
CA THR A 57 -11.74 12.45 33.92
C THR A 57 -11.99 11.47 32.78
N TYR A 58 -13.17 11.54 32.15
CA TYR A 58 -13.51 10.75 30.97
C TYR A 58 -12.51 10.99 29.83
N TYR A 59 -12.24 12.25 29.47
CA TYR A 59 -11.28 12.59 28.42
C TYR A 59 -9.86 12.14 28.76
N TYR A 60 -9.44 12.28 30.02
CA TYR A 60 -8.13 11.81 30.46
C TYR A 60 -7.99 10.28 30.31
N ASN A 61 -9.00 9.53 30.75
CA ASN A 61 -9.04 8.08 30.62
C ASN A 61 -9.09 7.65 29.14
N TYR A 62 -9.87 8.36 28.31
CA TYR A 62 -9.92 8.14 26.87
C TYR A 62 -8.55 8.34 26.22
N LYS A 63 -7.83 9.41 26.59
CA LYS A 63 -6.47 9.68 26.10
C LYS A 63 -5.50 8.57 26.49
N ILE A 64 -5.56 8.07 27.73
CA ILE A 64 -4.73 6.94 28.18
C ILE A 64 -5.06 5.68 27.39
N LYS A 65 -6.36 5.36 27.23
CA LYS A 65 -6.80 4.17 26.49
C LYS A 65 -6.37 4.23 25.02
N SER A 66 -6.52 5.40 24.39
CA SER A 66 -6.07 5.62 23.01
C SER A 66 -4.56 5.42 22.88
N LYS A 67 -3.75 5.99 23.79
CA LYS A 67 -2.30 5.79 23.78
C LYS A 67 -1.90 4.32 23.98
N LYS A 68 -2.59 3.58 24.85
CA LYS A 68 -2.38 2.14 25.04
C LYS A 68 -2.68 1.36 23.75
N ASN A 69 -3.82 1.64 23.11
CA ASN A 69 -4.21 0.98 21.87
C ASN A 69 -3.21 1.25 20.73
N ILE A 70 -2.75 2.50 20.59
CA ILE A 70 -1.71 2.87 19.62
C ILE A 70 -0.43 2.08 19.89
N ASN A 71 0.02 2.01 21.15
CA ASN A 71 1.23 1.27 21.50
C ASN A 71 1.09 -0.24 21.25
N GLU A 72 -0.07 -0.82 21.57
CA GLU A 72 -0.35 -2.24 21.29
C GLU A 72 -0.31 -2.52 19.79
N LEU A 73 -0.92 -1.65 18.97
CA LEU A 73 -0.92 -1.78 17.53
C LEU A 73 0.51 -1.65 16.94
N ILE A 74 1.31 -0.72 17.45
CA ILE A 74 2.73 -0.57 17.06
C ILE A 74 3.50 -1.85 17.39
N ASN A 75 3.34 -2.40 18.59
CA ASN A 75 4.03 -3.62 19.01
C ASN A 75 3.63 -4.83 18.14
N GLN A 76 2.34 -4.95 17.81
CA GLN A 76 1.86 -6.00 16.91
C GLN A 76 2.45 -5.84 15.50
N TYR A 77 2.47 -4.62 14.98
CA TYR A 77 3.07 -4.31 13.68
C TYR A 77 4.56 -4.67 13.65
N GLU A 78 5.33 -4.28 14.68
CA GLU A 78 6.75 -4.63 14.78
C GLU A 78 6.95 -6.14 14.84
N ARG A 79 6.15 -6.86 15.62
CA ARG A 79 6.21 -8.33 15.70
C ARG A 79 5.97 -8.97 14.35
N ILE A 80 4.93 -8.56 13.63
CA ILE A 80 4.60 -9.09 12.28
C ILE A 80 5.74 -8.77 11.31
N LYS A 81 6.30 -7.56 11.37
CA LYS A 81 7.45 -7.17 10.55
C LYS A 81 8.67 -8.07 10.79
N TYR A 82 8.99 -8.38 12.04
CA TYR A 82 10.08 -9.31 12.36
C TYR A 82 9.80 -10.73 11.85
N GLN A 83 8.58 -11.24 12.04
CA GLN A 83 8.17 -12.55 11.53
C GLN A 83 8.28 -12.63 10.01
N PHE A 84 7.88 -11.57 9.31
CA PHE A 84 7.99 -11.48 7.85
C PHE A 84 9.46 -11.54 7.40
N ILE A 85 10.36 -10.79 8.05
CA ILE A 85 11.79 -10.81 7.74
C ILE A 85 12.39 -12.20 7.99
N GLU A 86 12.03 -12.87 9.08
CA GLU A 86 12.48 -14.25 9.35
C GLU A 86 11.97 -15.23 8.30
N LEU A 87 10.70 -15.11 7.90
CA LEU A 87 10.10 -15.96 6.88
C LEU A 87 10.80 -15.78 5.53
N GLN A 88 11.11 -14.53 5.14
CA GLN A 88 11.87 -14.24 3.93
C GLN A 88 13.30 -14.82 3.98
N LYS A 89 13.99 -14.73 5.12
CA LYS A 89 15.30 -15.38 5.31
C LYS A 89 15.21 -16.89 5.21
N ARG A 90 14.17 -17.48 5.80
CA ARG A 90 13.91 -18.92 5.77
C ARG A 90 13.61 -19.42 4.36
N GLN A 91 12.82 -18.68 3.58
CA GLN A 91 12.57 -18.96 2.17
C GLN A 91 13.87 -19.01 1.36
N LYS A 92 14.71 -17.96 1.44
CA LYS A 92 16.01 -17.93 0.76
C LYS A 92 16.91 -19.11 1.15
N SER A 93 16.88 -19.49 2.44
CA SER A 93 17.62 -20.66 2.92
C SER A 93 17.08 -21.96 2.32
N TYR A 94 15.75 -22.11 2.21
CA TYR A 94 15.12 -23.26 1.58
C TYR A 94 15.45 -23.37 0.10
N GLU A 95 15.34 -22.28 -0.66
CA GLU A 95 15.70 -22.27 -2.09
C GLU A 95 17.14 -22.75 -2.30
N LYS A 96 18.10 -22.23 -1.53
CA LYS A 96 19.50 -22.70 -1.57
C LYS A 96 19.63 -24.17 -1.22
N ASN A 97 18.88 -24.66 -0.23
CA ASN A 97 18.95 -26.05 0.19
C ASN A 97 18.34 -26.99 -0.87
N PHE A 98 17.23 -26.59 -1.48
CA PHE A 98 16.61 -27.32 -2.59
C PHE A 98 17.53 -27.37 -3.80
N GLN A 99 18.11 -26.23 -4.23
CA GLN A 99 19.08 -26.20 -5.32
C GLN A 99 20.25 -27.16 -5.07
N LYS A 100 20.81 -27.16 -3.86
CA LYS A 100 21.87 -28.12 -3.47
C LYS A 100 21.41 -29.57 -3.52
N LYS A 101 20.19 -29.87 -3.06
CA LYS A 101 19.64 -31.23 -3.08
C LYS A 101 19.43 -31.72 -4.52
N TYR A 102 18.87 -30.88 -5.39
CA TYR A 102 18.68 -31.21 -6.81
C TYR A 102 20.00 -31.38 -7.54
N ALA A 103 20.98 -30.50 -7.32
CA ALA A 103 22.30 -30.63 -7.91
C ALA A 103 22.97 -31.95 -7.51
N LYS A 104 22.91 -32.33 -6.23
CA LYS A 104 23.45 -33.61 -5.74
C LYS A 104 22.74 -34.82 -6.36
N ALA A 105 21.42 -34.80 -6.43
CA ALA A 105 20.64 -35.89 -7.03
C ALA A 105 20.94 -36.02 -8.53
N TRP A 106 21.06 -34.90 -9.23
CA TRP A 106 21.42 -34.86 -10.64
C TRP A 106 22.84 -35.39 -10.88
N ASP A 107 23.81 -34.98 -10.06
CA ASP A 107 25.19 -35.47 -10.18
C ASP A 107 25.30 -36.97 -9.88
N LEU A 108 24.51 -37.50 -8.94
CA LEU A 108 24.42 -38.93 -8.69
C LEU A 108 23.91 -39.67 -9.94
N GLN A 109 22.76 -39.25 -10.47
CA GLN A 109 22.14 -39.86 -11.64
C GLN A 109 23.05 -39.77 -12.87
N ARG A 110 23.69 -38.61 -13.05
CA ARG A 110 24.66 -38.36 -14.12
C ARG A 110 25.83 -39.34 -14.01
N LYS A 111 26.40 -39.54 -12.82
CA LYS A 111 27.51 -40.49 -12.61
C LYS A 111 27.09 -41.92 -12.91
N GLU A 112 25.91 -42.35 -12.46
CA GLU A 112 25.39 -43.68 -12.77
C GLU A 112 25.20 -43.88 -14.29
N ALA A 113 24.59 -42.91 -14.97
CA ALA A 113 24.43 -42.94 -16.42
C ALA A 113 25.78 -42.99 -17.16
N MET A 114 26.79 -42.25 -16.71
CA MET A 114 28.14 -42.29 -17.31
C MET A 114 28.76 -43.68 -17.21
N ILE A 115 28.62 -44.37 -16.08
CA ILE A 115 29.12 -45.74 -15.92
C ILE A 115 28.46 -46.68 -16.94
N TYR A 116 27.16 -46.54 -17.21
CA TYR A 116 26.47 -47.34 -18.22
C TYR A 116 26.93 -47.00 -19.63
N ILE A 117 27.14 -45.72 -19.95
CA ILE A 117 27.67 -45.30 -21.25
C ILE A 117 29.07 -45.88 -21.49
N GLU A 118 29.97 -45.82 -20.50
CA GLU A 118 31.31 -46.41 -20.59
C GLU A 118 31.27 -47.92 -20.82
N LYS A 119 30.35 -48.63 -20.15
CA LYS A 119 30.12 -50.07 -20.38
C LYS A 119 29.60 -50.34 -21.80
N LEU A 120 28.72 -49.49 -22.32
CA LEU A 120 28.15 -49.64 -23.65
C LEU A 120 29.20 -49.38 -24.74
N ILE A 121 30.02 -48.34 -24.56
CA ILE A 121 31.15 -48.04 -25.46
C ILE A 121 32.17 -49.18 -25.46
N SER A 122 32.54 -49.70 -24.28
CA SER A 122 33.48 -50.82 -24.21
C SER A 122 32.92 -52.09 -24.85
N ALA A 123 31.64 -52.40 -24.63
CA ALA A 123 30.97 -53.51 -25.32
C ALA A 123 30.92 -53.30 -26.84
N ASN A 124 30.62 -52.08 -27.31
CA ASN A 124 30.55 -51.77 -28.73
C ASN A 124 31.92 -51.86 -29.40
N LYS A 125 32.98 -51.43 -28.71
CA LYS A 125 34.37 -51.60 -29.15
C LYS A 125 34.71 -53.07 -29.36
N ILE A 126 34.40 -53.92 -28.39
CA ILE A 126 34.62 -55.38 -28.47
C ILE A 126 33.88 -55.95 -29.69
N ILE A 127 32.62 -55.59 -29.90
CA ILE A 127 31.81 -56.06 -31.04
C ILE A 127 32.43 -55.62 -32.38
N HIS A 128 32.81 -54.35 -32.52
CA HIS A 128 33.40 -53.83 -33.74
C HIS A 128 34.74 -54.50 -34.10
N GLU A 129 35.61 -54.67 -33.11
CA GLU A 129 36.94 -55.24 -33.29
C GLU A 129 36.89 -56.76 -33.49
N GLN A 130 36.07 -57.49 -32.71
CA GLN A 130 36.09 -58.96 -32.69
C GLN A 130 35.11 -59.60 -33.69
N ILE A 131 33.92 -59.03 -33.89
CA ILE A 131 32.88 -59.63 -34.76
C ILE A 131 33.00 -59.06 -36.17
N PHE A 132 33.16 -57.74 -36.29
CA PHE A 132 33.14 -57.06 -37.58
C PHE A 132 34.52 -56.82 -38.17
N LEU A 133 35.61 -57.02 -37.41
CA LEU A 133 37.01 -56.82 -37.83
C LEU A 133 37.23 -55.43 -38.47
N LYS A 134 36.54 -54.41 -37.93
CA LYS A 134 36.68 -53.01 -38.35
C LYS A 134 37.23 -52.19 -37.21
N ASP A 135 38.01 -51.17 -37.54
CA ASP A 135 38.53 -50.23 -36.56
C ASP A 135 37.39 -49.47 -35.88
N PHE A 136 37.37 -49.51 -34.56
CA PHE A 136 36.40 -48.75 -33.76
C PHE A 136 36.79 -47.28 -33.72
N GLN A 137 35.92 -46.41 -34.23
CA GLN A 137 36.08 -44.97 -34.09
C GLN A 137 35.39 -44.50 -32.82
N GLU A 138 36.18 -44.12 -31.83
CA GLU A 138 35.66 -43.61 -30.56
C GLU A 138 35.10 -42.20 -30.77
N THR A 139 33.77 -42.08 -30.75
CA THR A 139 33.11 -40.78 -30.76
C THR A 139 33.42 -40.05 -29.45
N ASN A 140 33.87 -38.80 -29.52
CA ASN A 140 34.19 -38.01 -28.34
C ASN A 140 32.90 -37.48 -27.66
N TYR A 141 32.23 -38.38 -26.94
CA TYR A 141 30.97 -38.11 -26.25
C TYR A 141 31.10 -37.06 -25.13
N LYS A 142 32.32 -36.78 -24.64
CA LYS A 142 32.58 -35.76 -23.62
C LYS A 142 32.24 -34.34 -24.11
N TYR A 143 32.49 -34.03 -25.38
CA TYR A 143 32.15 -32.72 -25.96
C TYR A 143 30.63 -32.55 -26.11
N LEU A 144 29.91 -33.60 -26.52
CA LEU A 144 28.43 -33.60 -26.61
C LEU A 144 27.75 -33.39 -25.26
N ILE A 145 28.36 -33.86 -24.16
CA ILE A 145 27.83 -33.66 -22.81
C ILE A 145 28.11 -32.23 -22.31
N GLN A 146 29.25 -31.63 -22.65
CA GLN A 146 29.59 -30.26 -22.26
C GLN A 146 28.71 -29.21 -22.96
N GLU A 147 28.42 -29.38 -24.26
CA GLU A 147 27.50 -28.50 -24.99
C GLU A 147 26.08 -28.58 -24.42
N ASN A 148 25.59 -29.78 -24.10
CA ASN A 148 24.26 -29.94 -23.51
C ASN A 148 24.18 -29.43 -22.05
N ILE A 149 25.28 -29.46 -21.29
CA ILE A 149 25.33 -28.81 -19.97
C ILE A 149 25.19 -27.30 -20.14
N HIS A 150 25.85 -26.69 -21.12
CA HIS A 150 25.70 -25.26 -21.39
C HIS A 150 24.30 -24.89 -21.84
N VAL A 151 23.65 -25.71 -22.68
CA VAL A 151 22.26 -25.50 -23.12
C VAL A 151 21.26 -25.63 -21.97
N VAL A 152 21.48 -26.55 -21.01
CA VAL A 152 20.57 -26.70 -19.85
C VAL A 152 20.87 -25.67 -18.74
N THR A 153 22.10 -25.19 -18.62
CA THR A 153 22.43 -24.06 -17.73
C THR A 153 22.10 -22.70 -18.33
N SER A 154 21.91 -22.56 -19.64
CA SER A 154 21.51 -21.26 -20.23
C SER A 154 20.05 -20.88 -19.96
N HIS A 155 19.27 -21.74 -19.29
CA HIS A 155 17.98 -21.37 -18.71
C HIS A 155 18.06 -20.99 -17.23
N LYS A 156 19.27 -20.86 -16.68
CA LYS A 156 19.54 -20.27 -15.37
C LYS A 156 20.73 -19.35 -15.50
N ASP A 157 20.44 -18.11 -15.88
CA ASP A 157 21.07 -16.86 -15.41
C ASP A 157 20.87 -15.76 -16.47
N ASP A 158 19.62 -15.35 -16.71
CA ASP A 158 19.32 -13.96 -17.07
C ASP A 158 19.25 -13.13 -15.77
N GLU A 159 20.33 -13.16 -14.97
CA GLU A 159 20.55 -12.19 -13.89
C GLU A 159 21.52 -11.08 -14.31
N ASN A 160 21.90 -11.01 -15.59
CA ASN A 160 22.74 -9.94 -16.14
C ASN A 160 22.28 -9.45 -17.53
N THR A 161 20.98 -9.48 -17.81
CA THR A 161 20.42 -8.49 -18.73
C THR A 161 20.47 -7.15 -18.02
N VAL A 162 21.60 -6.46 -18.21
CA VAL A 162 21.59 -5.01 -18.36
C VAL A 162 20.27 -4.68 -19.04
N ILE A 163 19.42 -3.93 -18.34
CA ILE A 163 18.18 -3.36 -18.86
C ILE A 163 18.60 -2.44 -20.02
N GLN A 164 18.97 -3.04 -21.15
CA GLN A 164 18.73 -2.48 -22.44
C GLN A 164 17.23 -2.55 -22.54
N MET A 165 16.61 -1.43 -22.18
CA MET A 165 15.27 -1.07 -22.60
C MET A 165 15.24 -1.24 -24.12
N ASN A 166 14.98 -2.45 -24.58
CA ASN A 166 14.41 -2.67 -25.89
C ASN A 166 13.03 -2.06 -25.80
N MET A 167 12.98 -0.77 -26.12
CA MET A 167 11.76 0.00 -26.35
C MET A 167 10.98 -0.73 -27.45
N LYS A 168 10.20 -1.74 -27.08
CA LYS A 168 9.17 -2.30 -27.94
C LYS A 168 8.15 -1.18 -28.09
N LYS A 169 8.23 -0.47 -29.21
CA LYS A 169 7.25 0.55 -29.57
C LYS A 169 5.88 -0.12 -29.55
N VAL A 170 5.02 0.33 -28.65
CA VAL A 170 3.64 -0.11 -28.55
C VAL A 170 2.97 0.10 -29.90
N THR A 171 2.28 -0.91 -30.41
CA THR A 171 1.54 -0.79 -31.67
C THR A 171 0.27 0.06 -31.45
N PRO A 172 -0.15 0.89 -32.42
CA PRO A 172 -1.34 1.74 -32.25
C PRO A 172 -2.62 0.95 -31.98
N GLU A 173 -2.68 -0.30 -32.45
CA GLU A 173 -3.80 -1.23 -32.22
C GLU A 173 -3.90 -1.69 -30.76
N GLN A 174 -2.77 -1.90 -30.08
CA GLN A 174 -2.72 -2.24 -28.65
C GLN A 174 -3.22 -1.07 -27.80
N ILE A 175 -2.85 0.15 -28.17
CA ILE A 175 -3.32 1.38 -27.52
C ILE A 175 -4.85 1.50 -27.64
N GLU A 176 -5.42 1.17 -28.80
CA GLU A 176 -6.87 1.24 -29.00
C GLU A 176 -7.63 0.18 -28.20
N LYS A 177 -7.07 -1.03 -28.07
CA LYS A 177 -7.65 -2.09 -27.22
C LYS A 177 -7.66 -1.70 -25.74
N VAL A 178 -6.56 -1.15 -25.22
CA VAL A 178 -6.49 -0.68 -23.83
C VAL A 178 -7.45 0.49 -23.60
N LYS A 179 -7.62 1.40 -24.57
CA LYS A 179 -8.64 2.46 -24.49
C LYS A 179 -10.06 1.92 -24.39
N LYS A 180 -10.39 0.88 -25.17
CA LYS A 180 -11.72 0.22 -25.10
C LYS A 180 -11.92 -0.47 -23.77
N LEU A 181 -10.88 -1.12 -23.23
CA LEU A 181 -10.92 -1.75 -21.92
C LEU A 181 -11.12 -0.75 -20.78
N LEU A 182 -10.36 0.35 -20.78
CA LEU A 182 -10.53 1.43 -19.81
C LEU A 182 -11.92 2.04 -19.90
N LEU A 183 -12.48 2.18 -21.11
CA LEU A 183 -13.84 2.67 -21.28
C LEU A 183 -14.87 1.72 -20.61
N GLN A 184 -14.70 0.41 -20.71
CA GLN A 184 -15.60 -0.57 -20.11
C GLN A 184 -15.52 -0.58 -18.57
N GLU A 185 -14.30 -0.64 -18.03
CA GLU A 185 -14.09 -0.87 -16.59
C GLU A 185 -14.09 0.43 -15.76
N CYS A 186 -13.67 1.56 -16.35
CA CYS A 186 -13.58 2.83 -15.65
C CYS A 186 -14.78 3.75 -15.89
N LEU A 187 -15.89 3.21 -16.40
CA LEU A 187 -17.10 4.00 -16.68
C LEU A 187 -17.68 4.65 -15.40
N PHE A 188 -17.43 4.05 -14.24
CA PHE A 188 -17.85 4.57 -12.93
C PHE A 188 -17.17 5.90 -12.53
N LEU A 189 -16.07 6.29 -13.19
CA LEU A 189 -15.37 7.56 -12.92
C LEU A 189 -16.04 8.77 -13.59
N ILE A 190 -17.08 8.56 -14.41
CA ILE A 190 -17.80 9.63 -15.11
C ILE A 190 -19.23 9.73 -14.55
N ASP A 191 -19.49 10.72 -13.70
CA ASP A 191 -20.82 10.98 -13.12
C ASP A 191 -21.84 11.56 -14.13
N GLU A 192 -21.39 12.05 -15.28
CA GLU A 192 -22.23 12.71 -16.29
C GLU A 192 -22.63 11.75 -17.42
N THR A 193 -23.87 11.25 -17.37
CA THR A 193 -24.47 10.36 -18.39
C THR A 193 -24.73 11.01 -19.76
N ASN A 194 -24.38 12.29 -19.95
CA ASN A 194 -24.77 13.10 -21.11
C ASN A 194 -23.69 13.31 -22.18
N ILE A 195 -22.54 12.64 -22.07
CA ILE A 195 -21.49 12.71 -23.11
C ILE A 195 -21.77 11.61 -24.13
N LYS A 196 -22.06 11.99 -25.38
CA LYS A 196 -22.35 11.04 -26.47
C LYS A 196 -21.09 10.51 -27.15
N ASP A 197 -19.99 11.26 -27.09
CA ASP A 197 -18.74 10.89 -27.76
C ASP A 197 -17.82 10.04 -26.86
N GLU A 198 -17.49 8.85 -27.34
CA GLU A 198 -16.60 7.90 -26.64
C GLU A 198 -15.18 8.47 -26.43
N GLU A 199 -14.72 9.31 -27.35
CA GLU A 199 -13.40 9.94 -27.28
C GLU A 199 -13.27 10.96 -26.13
N GLU A 200 -14.35 11.69 -25.82
CA GLU A 200 -14.38 12.62 -24.69
C GLU A 200 -14.43 11.89 -23.35
N LYS A 201 -15.13 10.75 -23.29
CA LYS A 201 -15.15 9.88 -22.10
C LYS A 201 -13.77 9.32 -21.79
N ILE A 202 -13.09 8.80 -22.81
CA ILE A 202 -11.72 8.28 -22.68
C ILE A 202 -10.77 9.40 -22.23
N ARG A 203 -10.90 10.61 -22.78
CA ARG A 203 -10.07 11.75 -22.36
C ARG A 203 -10.29 12.15 -20.90
N LYS A 204 -11.53 12.13 -20.42
CA LYS A 204 -11.84 12.37 -18.99
C LYS A 204 -11.26 11.26 -18.11
N ILE A 205 -11.43 9.99 -18.47
CA ILE A 205 -10.87 8.84 -17.73
C ILE A 205 -9.34 8.92 -17.69
N LEU A 206 -8.68 9.17 -18.82
CA LEU A 206 -7.22 9.33 -18.87
C LEU A 206 -6.74 10.50 -18.01
N ASN A 207 -7.47 11.61 -17.98
CA ASN A 207 -7.18 12.72 -17.07
C ASN A 207 -7.33 12.34 -15.59
N TYR A 208 -8.34 11.54 -15.21
CA TYR A 208 -8.49 11.03 -13.84
C TYR A 208 -7.40 10.03 -13.46
N ILE A 209 -6.92 9.23 -14.41
CA ILE A 209 -5.77 8.31 -14.23
C ILE A 209 -4.44 9.09 -14.24
N GLY A 210 -4.45 10.36 -14.68
CA GLY A 210 -3.27 11.23 -14.76
C GLY A 210 -2.41 11.00 -16.00
N VAL A 211 -2.91 10.29 -17.02
CA VAL A 211 -2.21 10.08 -18.29
C VAL A 211 -2.40 11.32 -19.16
N HIS A 212 -1.36 12.16 -19.25
CA HIS A 212 -1.44 13.44 -19.97
C HIS A 212 -0.59 13.47 -21.23
N THR A 213 0.44 12.62 -21.32
CA THR A 213 1.36 12.57 -22.47
C THR A 213 1.20 11.27 -23.27
N LYS A 214 1.67 11.29 -24.52
CA LYS A 214 1.70 10.08 -25.36
C LYS A 214 2.63 9.02 -24.78
N GLU A 215 3.70 9.44 -24.12
CA GLU A 215 4.67 8.59 -23.41
C GLU A 215 4.01 7.90 -22.21
N ASP A 216 3.16 8.61 -21.45
CA ASP A 216 2.39 8.03 -20.35
C ASP A 216 1.39 6.95 -20.83
N LEU A 217 0.79 7.18 -22.00
CA LEU A 217 -0.16 6.26 -22.61
C LEU A 217 0.57 4.99 -23.11
N GLU A 218 1.73 5.16 -23.72
CA GLU A 218 2.62 4.07 -24.14
C GLU A 218 3.08 3.24 -22.93
N LEU A 219 3.50 3.89 -21.84
CA LEU A 219 3.86 3.21 -20.59
C LEU A 219 2.69 2.43 -19.97
N LEU A 220 1.50 3.04 -19.91
CA LEU A 220 0.31 2.36 -19.39
C LEU A 220 -0.01 1.12 -20.24
N THR A 221 0.05 1.25 -21.56
CA THR A 221 -0.19 0.11 -22.46
C THR A 221 0.90 -0.94 -22.34
N GLU A 222 2.16 -0.56 -22.16
CA GLU A 222 3.26 -1.49 -21.93
C GLU A 222 3.00 -2.31 -20.66
N LEU A 223 2.55 -1.67 -19.57
CA LEU A 223 2.19 -2.36 -18.33
C LEU A 223 1.03 -3.35 -18.51
N PHE A 224 0.05 -3.04 -19.36
CA PHE A 224 -1.04 -3.96 -19.70
C PHE A 224 -0.58 -5.20 -20.47
N TYR A 225 0.53 -5.13 -21.21
CA TYR A 225 1.05 -6.23 -22.02
C TYR A 225 2.26 -6.95 -21.39
N ILE A 226 2.99 -6.31 -20.47
CA ILE A 226 4.05 -6.96 -19.68
C ILE A 226 3.46 -8.10 -18.83
N ASP A 227 2.33 -7.86 -18.16
CA ASP A 227 1.69 -8.89 -17.32
C ASP A 227 0.90 -9.91 -18.17
N ALA A 228 0.48 -9.54 -19.39
CA ALA A 228 -0.18 -10.47 -20.31
C ALA A 228 0.79 -11.51 -20.91
N ASP A 229 2.07 -11.18 -21.10
CA ASP A 229 3.08 -12.14 -21.58
C ASP A 229 3.46 -13.16 -20.50
N GLU A 230 3.44 -12.79 -19.20
CA GLU A 230 3.67 -13.72 -18.09
C GLU A 230 2.49 -14.68 -17.85
N GLU A 231 1.25 -14.21 -17.96
CA GLU A 231 0.05 -15.08 -17.85
C GLU A 231 -0.21 -15.92 -19.11
N ASN A 232 0.02 -15.39 -20.32
CA ASN A 232 -0.13 -16.17 -21.56
C ASN A 232 0.89 -17.31 -21.66
N TYR A 233 2.07 -17.20 -21.04
CA TYR A 233 3.03 -18.31 -20.98
C TYR A 233 2.51 -19.49 -20.13
N LEU A 234 1.69 -19.22 -19.11
CA LEU A 234 1.07 -20.25 -18.28
C LEU A 234 -0.18 -20.87 -18.96
N ILE A 235 -0.95 -20.07 -19.70
CA ILE A 235 -2.19 -20.52 -20.37
C ILE A 235 -1.87 -21.30 -21.67
N ASN A 236 -0.88 -20.87 -22.46
CA ASN A 236 -0.48 -21.56 -23.70
C ASN A 236 0.12 -22.96 -23.49
N LYS A 237 0.47 -23.33 -22.26
CA LYS A 237 0.93 -24.69 -21.95
C LYS A 237 -0.24 -25.69 -21.84
N PHE A 238 -1.47 -25.23 -21.64
CA PHE A 238 -2.60 -26.11 -21.31
C PHE A 238 -3.77 -26.11 -22.30
N ASN A 239 -3.90 -25.15 -23.21
CA ASN A 239 -5.00 -25.15 -24.18
C ASN A 239 -4.49 -24.89 -25.62
N LYS A 240 -4.35 -25.98 -26.40
CA LYS A 240 -4.45 -25.88 -27.86
C LYS A 240 -5.94 -25.77 -28.18
N ASN A 241 -6.49 -24.56 -28.19
CA ASN A 241 -7.71 -24.25 -28.93
C ASN A 241 -7.64 -22.78 -29.33
N GLU A 242 -7.92 -22.56 -30.60
CA GLU A 242 -7.86 -21.32 -31.35
C GLU A 242 -8.70 -20.23 -30.67
N ASP A 243 -8.06 -19.11 -30.33
CA ASP A 243 -8.60 -17.74 -30.40
C ASP A 243 -7.47 -16.78 -29.97
N ASP A 244 -6.54 -16.55 -30.90
CA ASP A 244 -5.44 -15.62 -30.72
C ASP A 244 -5.97 -14.20 -30.46
N ASN A 245 -5.56 -13.62 -29.32
CA ASN A 245 -5.69 -12.20 -28.92
C ASN A 245 -6.84 -11.79 -27.98
N ASN A 246 -7.52 -12.70 -27.30
CA ASN A 246 -8.46 -12.32 -26.25
C ASN A 246 -7.74 -12.28 -24.88
N ILE A 247 -7.35 -11.09 -24.45
CA ILE A 247 -6.79 -10.89 -23.11
C ILE A 247 -7.95 -11.06 -22.12
N LEU A 248 -7.83 -12.05 -21.23
CA LEU A 248 -8.86 -12.36 -20.24
C LEU A 248 -8.83 -11.30 -19.13
N TYR A 249 -9.64 -10.26 -19.26
CA TYR A 249 -9.67 -9.18 -18.27
C TYR A 249 -10.73 -9.40 -17.19
N ASN A 250 -10.31 -9.27 -15.93
CA ASN A 250 -11.17 -9.09 -14.76
C ASN A 250 -11.04 -7.64 -14.28
N SER A 251 -12.11 -7.03 -13.73
CA SER A 251 -12.12 -5.65 -13.25
C SER A 251 -11.02 -5.38 -12.20
N GLU A 252 -10.67 -6.40 -11.43
CA GLU A 252 -9.60 -6.38 -10.42
C GLU A 252 -8.20 -6.26 -11.06
N TYR A 253 -7.96 -6.94 -12.17
CA TYR A 253 -6.69 -6.91 -12.89
C TYR A 253 -6.41 -5.54 -13.52
N ALA A 254 -7.46 -4.90 -14.08
CA ALA A 254 -7.34 -3.55 -14.62
C ALA A 254 -6.99 -2.52 -13.53
N LEU A 255 -7.58 -2.66 -12.33
CA LEU A 255 -7.28 -1.79 -11.19
C LEU A 255 -5.87 -2.01 -10.64
N ASP A 256 -5.39 -3.26 -10.59
CA ASP A 256 -4.02 -3.58 -10.16
C ASP A 256 -2.97 -2.99 -11.11
N ILE A 257 -3.20 -3.04 -12.42
CA ILE A 257 -2.30 -2.42 -13.41
C ILE A 257 -2.31 -0.89 -13.27
N ILE A 258 -3.48 -0.28 -13.07
CA ILE A 258 -3.58 1.17 -12.82
C ILE A 258 -2.82 1.54 -11.53
N LEU A 259 -2.92 0.72 -10.47
CA LEU A 259 -2.17 0.93 -9.24
C LEU A 259 -0.65 0.82 -9.47
N LYS A 260 -0.22 -0.16 -10.26
CA LYS A 260 1.19 -0.35 -10.66
C LYS A 260 1.71 0.86 -11.45
N TYR A 261 0.91 1.39 -12.38
CA TYR A 261 1.20 2.64 -13.09
C TYR A 261 1.39 3.83 -12.13
N TYR A 262 0.52 4.00 -11.13
CA TYR A 262 0.71 5.05 -10.12
C TYR A 262 2.01 4.90 -9.33
N GLN A 263 2.39 3.68 -8.95
CA GLN A 263 3.64 3.41 -8.25
C GLN A 263 4.88 3.68 -9.11
N GLU A 264 4.83 3.31 -10.41
CA GLU A 264 5.88 3.61 -11.39
C GLU A 264 6.09 5.13 -11.51
N LYS A 265 4.98 5.88 -11.60
CA LYS A 265 4.99 7.33 -11.71
C LYS A 265 5.49 8.04 -10.46
N GLU A 266 5.18 7.54 -9.27
CA GLU A 266 5.76 8.04 -8.02
C GLU A 266 7.28 7.81 -7.94
N LYS A 267 7.77 6.64 -8.38
CA LYS A 267 9.21 6.37 -8.49
C LYS A 267 9.89 7.32 -9.48
N GLU A 268 9.26 7.59 -10.62
CA GLU A 268 9.84 8.52 -11.61
C GLU A 268 9.89 9.96 -11.06
N ASN A 269 8.83 10.41 -10.38
CA ASN A 269 8.76 11.73 -9.77
C ASN A 269 9.80 11.90 -8.64
N THR A 270 9.98 10.89 -7.79
CA THR A 270 11.02 10.92 -6.74
C THR A 270 12.43 10.95 -7.34
N CYS A 271 12.67 10.22 -8.44
CA CYS A 271 13.92 10.29 -9.20
C CYS A 271 14.16 11.69 -9.82
N ARG A 272 13.13 12.34 -10.38
CA ARG A 272 13.23 13.70 -10.92
C ARG A 272 13.57 14.72 -9.82
N ILE A 273 12.88 14.66 -8.67
CA ILE A 273 13.16 15.51 -7.51
C ILE A 273 14.59 15.33 -6.98
N SER A 274 15.08 14.08 -6.96
CA SER A 274 16.45 13.77 -6.55
C SER A 274 17.50 14.38 -7.52
N LYS A 275 17.27 14.27 -8.83
CA LYS A 275 18.13 14.87 -9.87
C LYS A 275 18.15 16.40 -9.79
N ASP A 276 17.01 17.03 -9.50
CA ASP A 276 16.94 18.49 -9.36
C ASP A 276 17.60 19.00 -8.07
N LYS A 277 17.47 18.26 -6.96
CA LYS A 277 18.26 18.53 -5.73
C LYS A 277 19.75 18.40 -6.00
N GLN A 278 20.18 17.40 -6.77
CA GLN A 278 21.58 17.20 -7.16
C GLN A 278 22.09 18.37 -8.03
N LYS A 279 21.30 18.82 -9.01
CA LYS A 279 21.62 20.00 -9.84
C LYS A 279 21.73 21.28 -9.00
N TYR A 280 20.85 21.47 -8.03
CA TYR A 280 20.91 22.62 -7.12
C TYR A 280 22.16 22.60 -6.23
N LYS A 281 22.50 21.42 -5.68
CA LYS A 281 23.72 21.22 -4.89
C LYS A 281 24.99 21.47 -5.73
N ASN A 282 24.99 21.03 -6.98
CA ASN A 282 26.09 21.26 -7.90
C ASN A 282 26.24 22.75 -8.27
N ARG A 283 25.14 23.49 -8.45
CA ARG A 283 25.17 24.95 -8.69
C ARG A 283 25.70 25.74 -7.49
N LEU A 284 25.32 25.35 -6.27
CA LEU A 284 25.83 25.95 -5.03
C LEU A 284 27.35 25.70 -4.86
N ASN A 285 27.83 24.50 -5.19
CA ASN A 285 29.25 24.16 -5.11
C ASN A 285 30.13 24.83 -6.17
N ILE A 286 29.55 25.32 -7.27
CA ILE A 286 30.28 26.07 -8.32
C ILE A 286 30.33 27.57 -7.98
N SER A 287 29.50 28.05 -7.05
CA SER A 287 29.39 29.46 -6.67
C SER A 287 30.14 29.81 -5.37
N LEU A 288 30.89 28.85 -4.81
CA LEU A 288 31.76 28.94 -3.65
C LEU A 288 33.20 28.70 -4.10
#